data_AF-A0A7C7LR77-F1
#
_entry.id   AF-A0A7C7LR77-F1
#
_cell.length_a   1.000
_cell.length_b   1.000
_cell.length_c   1.000
_cell.angle_alpha   90.00
_cell.angle_beta   90.00
_cell.angle_gamma   90.00
#
_symmetry.space_group_name_H-M   'P 1'
#
loop_
_entity.id
_entity.type
_entity.pdbx_description
1 polymer ?
#
loop_
_entity_poly.entity_id
_entity_poly.type
_entity_poly.pdbx_seq_one_letter_code
_entity_poly.pdbx_strand_id
1 'polypeptide(L)'
;MESVWEYRYLLLNGTVVTVQLAVGSLILSVALGLAGASAKLAHNPISNRFASAYTTLVRGVPDLVLMMLLFYGGQQIVNELGTVTGWWDYLEIDQFTAGIGSIGFVFGAYMTETFRGAILAIPRGQIEA
;
A
#
# COMPACT_ATOMS: atom_id res chain seq x y z
N MET A 1 -4.66 5.22 37.03
CA MET A 1 -4.08 6.43 36.41
C MET A 1 -2.57 6.52 36.61
N GLU A 2 -2.02 6.10 37.75
CA GLU A 2 -0.55 6.08 37.97
C GLU A 2 0.24 5.19 37.01
N SER A 3 -0.35 4.06 36.58
CA SER A 3 0.26 3.14 35.61
C SER A 3 0.54 3.76 34.24
N VAL A 4 -0.27 4.74 33.79
CA VAL A 4 -0.03 5.43 32.51
C VAL A 4 1.23 6.30 32.57
N TRP A 5 1.48 6.89 33.74
CA TRP A 5 2.66 7.74 33.95
C TRP A 5 3.94 6.93 34.03
N GLU A 6 3.87 5.70 34.56
CA GLU A 6 4.97 4.76 34.59
C GLU A 6 5.40 4.34 33.16
N TYR A 7 4.43 4.00 32.30
CA TYR A 7 4.71 3.57 30.92
C TYR A 7 4.79 4.71 29.88
N ARG A 8 4.77 5.98 30.29
CA ARG A 8 4.69 7.14 29.39
C ARG A 8 5.73 7.13 28.27
N TYR A 9 6.97 6.75 28.58
CA TYR A 9 8.05 6.72 27.57
C TYR A 9 7.83 5.62 26.53
N LEU A 10 7.34 4.45 26.95
CA LEU A 10 7.03 3.35 26.05
C LEU A 10 5.83 3.70 25.16
N LEU A 11 4.80 4.33 25.73
CA LEU A 11 3.64 4.81 24.99
C LEU A 11 4.01 5.89 23.96
N LEU A 12 4.86 6.85 24.34
CA LEU A 12 5.35 7.88 23.42
C LEU A 12 6.19 7.28 22.29
N ASN A 13 7.12 6.36 22.60
CA ASN A 13 7.90 5.68 21.58
C ASN A 13 7.02 4.86 20.64
N GLY A 14 6.05 4.11 21.17
CA GLY A 14 5.07 3.38 20.37
C GLY A 14 4.27 4.30 19.45
N THR A 15 3.85 5.45 19.96
CA THR A 15 3.14 6.48 19.17
C THR A 15 4.01 6.99 18.02
N VAL A 16 5.29 7.29 18.28
CA VAL A 16 6.23 7.73 17.24
C VAL A 16 6.36 6.67 16.15
N VAL A 17 6.51 5.40 16.50
CA VAL A 17 6.59 4.29 15.53
C VAL A 17 5.29 4.16 14.73
N THR A 18 4.12 4.29 15.36
CA THR A 18 2.83 4.30 14.66
C THR A 18 2.73 5.46 13.67
N VAL A 19 3.17 6.66 14.04
CA VAL A 19 3.18 7.83 13.14
C VAL A 19 4.12 7.60 11.96
N GLN A 20 5.33 7.05 12.21
CA GLN A 20 6.27 6.73 11.15
C GLN A 20 5.71 5.68 10.17
N LEU A 21 5.10 4.61 10.70
CA LEU A 21 4.41 3.60 9.90
C LEU A 21 3.28 4.22 9.07
N ALA A 22 2.45 5.07 9.69
CA ALA A 22 1.33 5.71 9.03
C ALA A 22 1.78 6.63 7.90
N VAL A 23 2.78 7.49 8.13
CA VAL A 23 3.32 8.41 7.12
C VAL A 23 3.99 7.63 5.98
N GLY A 24 4.83 6.64 6.30
CA GLY A 24 5.49 5.83 5.28
C GLY A 24 4.49 5.06 4.41
N SER A 25 3.49 4.44 5.03
CA SER A 25 2.42 3.73 4.32
C SER A 25 1.57 4.67 3.47
N LEU A 26 1.25 5.86 3.99
CA LEU A 26 0.47 6.87 3.28
C LEU A 26 1.18 7.33 2.00
N ILE A 27 2.48 7.63 2.09
CA ILE A 27 3.28 8.04 0.91
C ILE A 27 3.22 6.95 -0.15
N LEU A 28 3.43 5.69 0.23
CA LEU A 28 3.35 4.55 -0.68
C LEU A 28 1.95 4.38 -1.27
N SER A 29 0.90 4.45 -0.45
CA SER A 29 -0.50 4.35 -0.91
C SER A 29 -0.88 5.47 -1.86
N VAL A 30 -0.44 6.70 -1.63
CA VAL A 30 -0.70 7.83 -2.53
C VAL A 30 0.01 7.60 -3.87
N ALA A 31 1.28 7.19 -3.85
CA ALA A 31 2.04 6.91 -5.06
C ALA A 31 1.38 5.79 -5.89
N LEU A 32 1.05 4.65 -5.26
CA LEU A 32 0.34 3.55 -5.91
C LEU A 32 -1.06 3.95 -6.37
N GLY A 33 -1.77 4.74 -5.56
CA GLY A 33 -3.10 5.24 -5.88
C GLY A 33 -3.13 6.12 -7.13
N LEU A 34 -2.19 7.08 -7.23
CA LEU A 34 -2.07 7.94 -8.40
C LEU A 34 -1.67 7.14 -9.65
N ALA A 35 -0.72 6.21 -9.51
CA ALA A 35 -0.32 5.32 -10.60
C ALA A 35 -1.49 4.45 -11.08
N GLY A 36 -2.22 3.82 -10.15
CA GLY A 36 -3.39 3.00 -10.44
C GLY A 36 -4.53 3.80 -11.07
N ALA A 37 -4.83 5.00 -10.56
CA ALA A 37 -5.89 5.86 -11.09
C ALA A 37 -5.57 6.28 -12.53
N SER A 38 -4.33 6.71 -12.77
CA SER A 38 -3.83 7.05 -14.10
C SER A 38 -3.93 5.85 -15.05
N ALA A 39 -3.55 4.66 -14.59
CA ALA A 39 -3.63 3.43 -15.36
C ALA A 39 -5.08 3.03 -15.73
N LYS A 40 -6.06 3.27 -14.85
CA LYS A 40 -7.49 3.00 -15.11
C LYS A 40 -8.16 4.04 -15.99
N LEU A 41 -7.64 5.28 -16.00
CA LEU A 41 -8.12 6.36 -16.87
C LEU A 41 -7.45 6.38 -18.24
N ALA A 42 -6.32 5.68 -18.39
CA ALA A 42 -5.63 5.55 -19.66
C ALA A 42 -6.49 4.84 -20.71
N HIS A 43 -6.34 5.24 -21.97
CA HIS A 43 -6.98 4.59 -23.12
C HIS A 43 -6.45 3.16 -23.37
N ASN A 44 -5.26 2.82 -22.84
CA ASN A 44 -4.66 1.50 -23.01
C ASN A 44 -5.45 0.43 -22.22
N PRO A 45 -6.12 -0.53 -22.89
CA PRO A 45 -6.94 -1.53 -22.21
C PRO A 45 -6.12 -2.49 -21.34
N ILE A 46 -4.84 -2.69 -21.64
CA ILE A 46 -3.96 -3.59 -20.86
C ILE A 46 -3.69 -2.97 -19.49
N SER A 47 -3.26 -1.71 -19.46
CA SER A 47 -3.00 -0.95 -18.23
C SER A 47 -4.25 -0.90 -17.34
N ASN A 48 -5.41 -0.61 -17.94
CA ASN A 48 -6.67 -0.55 -17.23
C ASN A 48 -7.06 -1.92 -16.63
N ARG A 49 -6.88 -3.02 -17.38
CA ARG A 49 -7.15 -4.37 -16.88
C ARG A 49 -6.26 -4.74 -15.70
N PHE A 50 -4.96 -4.46 -15.76
CA PHE A 50 -4.05 -4.74 -14.64
C PHE A 50 -4.41 -3.94 -13.40
N ALA A 51 -4.64 -2.63 -13.54
CA ALA A 51 -5.04 -1.80 -12.41
C ALA A 51 -6.42 -2.19 -11.85
N SER A 52 -7.35 -2.58 -12.73
CA SER A 52 -8.65 -3.12 -12.32
C SER A 52 -8.50 -4.43 -11.53
N ALA A 53 -7.71 -5.38 -12.04
CA ALA A 53 -7.45 -6.65 -11.35
C ALA A 53 -6.83 -6.43 -9.96
N TYR A 54 -5.83 -5.55 -9.87
CA TYR A 54 -5.23 -5.13 -8.59
C TYR A 54 -6.30 -4.58 -7.62
N THR A 55 -7.07 -3.58 -8.05
CA THR A 55 -8.09 -2.97 -7.18
C THR A 55 -9.19 -3.95 -6.76
N THR A 56 -9.62 -4.83 -7.66
CA THR A 56 -10.66 -5.82 -7.40
C THR A 56 -10.18 -6.90 -6.43
N LEU A 57 -8.94 -7.38 -6.60
CA LEU A 57 -8.37 -8.39 -5.71
C LEU A 57 -8.23 -7.82 -4.30
N VAL A 58 -7.59 -6.66 -4.17
CA VAL A 58 -7.34 -6.04 -2.86
C VAL A 58 -8.65 -5.75 -2.13
N ARG A 59 -9.65 -5.21 -2.83
CA ARG A 59 -10.96 -4.86 -2.24
C ARG A 59 -11.91 -6.06 -2.08
N GLY A 60 -11.53 -7.23 -2.62
CA GLY A 60 -12.32 -8.46 -2.56
C GLY A 60 -11.88 -9.42 -1.45
N VAL A 61 -10.71 -9.20 -0.85
CA VAL A 61 -10.14 -10.01 0.24
C VAL A 61 -10.17 -9.20 1.54
N PRO A 62 -10.43 -9.82 2.71
CA PRO A 62 -10.36 -9.11 3.98
C PRO A 62 -8.98 -8.47 4.22
N ASP A 63 -8.95 -7.18 4.58
CA ASP A 63 -7.72 -6.38 4.68
C ASP A 63 -6.67 -7.03 5.58
N LEU A 64 -7.05 -7.52 6.77
CA LEU A 64 -6.13 -8.18 7.71
C LEU A 64 -5.49 -9.44 7.11
N VAL A 65 -6.27 -10.24 6.38
CA VAL A 65 -5.77 -11.47 5.75
C VAL A 65 -4.75 -11.11 4.66
N LEU A 66 -5.06 -10.12 3.84
CA LEU A 66 -4.17 -9.67 2.79
C LEU A 66 -2.88 -9.06 3.35
N MET A 67 -2.97 -8.28 4.43
CA MET A 67 -1.79 -7.76 5.13
C MET A 67 -0.91 -8.89 5.68
N MET A 68 -1.48 -9.94 6.26
CA MET A 68 -0.71 -11.10 6.72
C MET A 68 -0.04 -11.84 5.55
N LEU A 69 -0.76 -12.04 4.44
CA LEU A 69 -0.21 -12.66 3.24
C LEU A 69 0.94 -11.85 2.65
N LEU A 70 0.83 -10.53 2.60
CA LEU A 70 1.90 -9.66 2.10
C LEU A 70 3.08 -9.61 3.07
N PHE A 71 2.82 -9.54 4.37
CA PHE A 71 3.87 -9.45 5.38
C PHE A 71 4.72 -10.72 5.45
N TYR A 72 4.09 -11.90 5.53
CA TYR A 72 4.80 -13.17 5.63
C TYR A 72 5.14 -13.76 4.25
N GLY A 73 4.19 -13.73 3.32
CA GLY A 73 4.39 -14.25 1.97
C GLY A 73 5.29 -13.38 1.11
N GLY A 74 5.34 -12.06 1.33
CA GLY A 74 6.25 -11.16 0.63
C GLY A 74 7.72 -11.51 0.86
N GLN A 75 8.09 -11.82 2.10
CA GLN A 75 9.43 -12.29 2.46
C GLN A 75 9.79 -13.57 1.69
N GLN A 76 8.87 -14.54 1.63
CA GLN A 76 9.08 -15.77 0.87
C GLN A 76 9.25 -15.51 -0.63
N ILE A 77 8.33 -14.75 -1.23
CA ILE A 77 8.35 -14.44 -2.67
C ILE A 77 9.65 -13.73 -3.06
N VAL A 78 10.11 -12.77 -2.26
CA VAL A 78 11.36 -12.03 -2.56
C VAL A 78 12.58 -12.95 -2.52
N ASN A 79 12.64 -13.91 -1.59
CA ASN A 79 13.74 -14.87 -1.52
C ASN A 79 13.67 -15.93 -2.64
N GLU A 80 12.46 -16.39 -2.98
CA GLU A 80 12.24 -17.29 -4.13
C GLU A 80 12.66 -16.61 -5.45
N LEU A 81 12.34 -15.34 -5.62
CA LEU A 81 12.80 -14.55 -6.77
C LEU A 81 14.33 -14.45 -6.81
N GLY A 82 15.00 -14.23 -5.67
CA GLY A 82 16.46 -14.25 -5.57
C GLY A 82 17.05 -15.57 -6.02
N THR A 83 16.47 -16.67 -5.55
CA THR A 83 16.88 -18.03 -5.89
C THR A 83 16.72 -18.34 -7.38
N VAL A 84 15.58 -17.96 -7.98
CA VAL A 84 15.28 -18.22 -9.40
C VAL A 84 16.11 -17.33 -10.33
N THR A 85 16.35 -16.08 -9.94
CA THR A 85 17.10 -15.12 -10.76
C THR A 85 18.62 -15.20 -10.56
N GLY A 86 19.07 -15.73 -9.43
CA GLY A 86 20.47 -15.72 -9.00
C GLY A 86 20.98 -14.33 -8.60
N TRP A 87 20.08 -13.36 -8.36
CA TRP A 87 20.46 -11.98 -8.06
C TRP A 87 20.87 -11.76 -6.59
N TRP A 88 20.29 -12.53 -5.67
CA TRP A 88 20.62 -12.53 -4.25
C TRP A 88 20.30 -13.90 -3.64
N ASP A 89 21.05 -14.29 -2.60
CA ASP A 89 20.82 -15.56 -1.90
C ASP A 89 19.68 -15.43 -0.88
N TYR A 90 19.85 -14.58 0.13
CA TYR A 90 18.84 -14.33 1.15
C TYR A 90 18.75 -12.84 1.46
N LEU A 91 17.53 -12.31 1.42
CA LEU A 91 17.21 -10.94 1.79
C LEU A 91 16.20 -10.97 2.96
N GLU A 92 16.60 -10.42 4.10
CA GLU A 92 15.71 -10.22 5.25
C GLU A 92 15.01 -8.86 5.14
N ILE A 93 13.69 -8.88 4.98
CA ILE A 93 12.87 -7.66 5.05
C ILE A 93 12.49 -7.44 6.51
N ASP A 94 12.90 -6.30 7.06
CA ASP A 94 12.55 -5.93 8.42
C ASP A 94 11.03 -5.68 8.58
N GLN A 95 10.54 -5.85 9.80
CA GLN A 95 9.11 -5.77 10.10
C GLN A 95 8.50 -4.39 9.83
N PHE A 96 9.29 -3.32 9.98
CA PHE A 96 8.82 -1.96 9.75
C PHE A 96 8.62 -1.72 8.25
N THR A 97 9.59 -2.11 7.42
CA THR A 97 9.47 -2.03 5.95
C THR A 97 8.38 -2.95 5.42
N ALA A 98 8.28 -4.19 5.91
CA ALA A 98 7.19 -5.11 5.55
C ALA A 98 5.82 -4.55 5.95
N GLY A 99 5.72 -3.89 7.11
CA GLY A 99 4.52 -3.21 7.57
C GLY A 99 4.11 -2.06 6.63
N ILE A 100 5.06 -1.18 6.29
CA ILE A 100 4.83 -0.09 5.33
C ILE A 100 4.39 -0.64 3.97
N GLY A 101 5.06 -1.68 3.46
CA GLY A 101 4.74 -2.31 2.19
C GLY A 101 3.32 -2.89 2.17
N SER A 102 2.96 -3.66 3.20
CA SER A 102 1.64 -4.29 3.32
C SER A 102 0.51 -3.27 3.45
N ILE A 103 0.63 -2.30 4.37
CA ILE A 103 -0.38 -1.25 4.56
C ILE A 103 -0.44 -0.37 3.30
N GLY A 104 0.72 0.06 2.80
CA GLY A 104 0.85 0.91 1.62
C GLY A 104 0.19 0.30 0.38
N PHE A 105 0.41 -0.99 0.14
CA PHE A 105 -0.17 -1.73 -0.98
C PHE A 105 -1.68 -1.91 -0.86
N VAL A 106 -2.18 -2.25 0.34
CA VAL A 106 -3.64 -2.42 0.55
C VAL A 106 -4.35 -1.07 0.36
N PHE A 107 -3.90 -0.03 1.07
CA PHE A 107 -4.51 1.30 0.98
C PHE A 107 -4.27 1.98 -0.37
N GLY A 108 -3.23 1.60 -1.12
CA GLY A 108 -3.01 2.06 -2.49
C GLY A 108 -4.14 1.70 -3.46
N ALA A 109 -4.78 0.54 -3.27
CA ALA A 109 -5.92 0.13 -4.09
C ALA A 109 -7.17 0.98 -3.78
N TYR A 110 -7.39 1.31 -2.51
CA TYR A 110 -8.46 2.21 -2.11
C TYR A 110 -8.21 3.62 -2.66
N MET A 111 -6.98 4.14 -2.53
CA MET A 111 -6.57 5.44 -3.08
C MET A 111 -6.70 5.50 -4.59
N THR A 112 -6.43 4.41 -5.31
CA THR A 112 -6.67 4.32 -6.77
C THR A 112 -8.10 4.69 -7.13
N GLU A 113 -9.08 4.14 -6.41
CA GLU A 113 -10.49 4.38 -6.67
C GLU A 113 -10.94 5.76 -6.18
N THR A 114 -10.40 6.24 -5.05
CA THR A 114 -10.64 7.60 -4.57
C THR A 114 -10.16 8.64 -5.58
N PHE A 115 -8.92 8.54 -6.07
CA PHE A 115 -8.39 9.48 -7.05
C PHE A 115 -9.10 9.38 -8.40
N ARG A 116 -9.35 8.15 -8.89
CA ARG A 116 -10.13 7.95 -10.11
C ARG A 116 -11.51 8.59 -10.00
N GLY A 117 -12.19 8.38 -8.87
CA GLY A 117 -13.50 8.99 -8.59
C GLY A 117 -13.43 10.51 -8.55
N ALA A 118 -12.41 11.08 -7.89
CA ALA A 118 -12.19 12.52 -7.82
C ALA A 118 -11.97 13.15 -9.21
N ILE A 119 -11.16 12.51 -10.05
CA ILE A 119 -10.90 12.99 -11.42
C ILE A 119 -12.18 12.95 -12.26
N LEU A 120 -12.95 11.85 -12.18
CA LEU A 120 -14.21 11.70 -12.92
C LEU A 120 -15.33 12.62 -12.44
N ALA A 121 -15.24 13.14 -11.21
CA ALA A 121 -16.20 14.09 -10.66
C ALA A 121 -16.03 15.51 -11.22
N ILE A 122 -14.91 15.82 -11.88
CA ILE A 122 -14.66 17.14 -12.46
C ILE A 122 -15.63 17.36 -13.65
N PRO A 123 -16.45 18.43 -13.65
CA PRO A 123 -17.33 18.73 -14.76
C PRO A 123 -16.56 18.93 -16.07
N ARG A 124 -17.09 18.43 -17.20
CA ARG A 124 -16.42 18.52 -18.50
C ARG A 124 -16.04 19.94 -18.90
N GLY A 125 -16.89 20.93 -18.62
CA GLY A 125 -16.62 22.34 -18.90
C GLY A 125 -15.48 22.96 -18.09
N GLN A 126 -14.93 22.27 -17.08
CA GLN A 126 -13.71 22.68 -16.37
C GLN A 126 -12.46 21.96 -16.89
N ILE A 127 -12.62 20.86 -17.63
CA ILE A 127 -11.51 20.14 -18.27
C ILE A 127 -11.16 20.78 -19.62
N GLU A 128 -12.15 21.36 -20.29
CA GLU A 128 -12.03 21.95 -21.63
C GLU A 128 -11.70 23.46 -21.64
N ALA A 129 -11.83 24.15 -20.49
CA ALA A 129 -11.58 25.58 -20.33
C ALA A 129 -10.09 25.90 -20.09
#